data_AF-A0A7X4HGC0-F1
#
_entry.id   AF-A0A7X4HGC0-F1
#
_cell.length_a   1.000
_cell.length_b   1.000
_cell.length_c   1.000
_cell.angle_alpha   90.00
_cell.angle_beta   90.00
_cell.angle_gamma   90.00
#
_symmetry.space_group_name_H-M   'P 1'
#
loop_
_entity.id
_entity.type
_entity.pdbx_description
1 polymer ?
#
loop_
_entity_poly.entity_id
_entity_poly.type
_entity_poly.pdbx_seq_one_letter_code
_entity_poly.pdbx_strand_id
1 'polypeptide(L)'
;RLPLTLSVAPFMLAGGAAGGRACAIVMARDPEAVTASAAVLQQLFELTPAEAAVSCALAAGASLEDIAAASSVSVNTVKTHLHRVYGKTSTRRQGELIALIHGSTATLLPPHSVG
;
A
#
# COMPACT_ATOMS: atom_id res chain seq x y z
N ARG A 1 5.26 -14.45 15.96
CA ARG A 1 5.63 -14.97 14.63
C ARG A 1 4.41 -15.58 13.98
N LEU A 2 3.62 -14.71 13.36
CA LEU A 2 2.53 -15.08 12.46
C LEU A 2 3.12 -15.74 11.19
N PRO A 3 2.40 -16.67 10.55
CA PRO A 3 2.88 -17.36 9.34
C PRO A 3 3.00 -16.38 8.16
N LEU A 4 4.09 -16.49 7.39
CA LEU A 4 4.22 -15.80 6.11
C LEU A 4 3.13 -16.29 5.15
N THR A 5 2.49 -15.36 4.44
CA THR A 5 1.53 -15.71 3.38
C THR A 5 2.24 -15.67 2.03
N LEU A 6 2.21 -16.79 1.30
CA LEU A 6 2.74 -16.90 -0.06
C LEU A 6 1.59 -16.97 -1.06
N SER A 7 1.62 -16.11 -2.07
CA SER A 7 0.72 -16.19 -3.23
C SER A 7 1.54 -16.57 -4.46
N VAL A 8 1.03 -17.53 -5.24
CA VAL A 8 1.66 -18.01 -6.47
C VAL A 8 0.67 -17.86 -7.61
N ALA A 9 1.04 -17.08 -8.62
CA ALA A 9 0.24 -16.89 -9.82
C ALA A 9 0.97 -17.43 -11.06
N PRO A 10 0.29 -18.18 -11.95
CA PRO A 10 0.88 -18.57 -13.22
C PRO A 10 1.09 -17.33 -14.08
N PHE A 11 2.23 -17.26 -14.77
CA PHE A 11 2.56 -16.18 -15.69
C PHE A 11 3.21 -16.75 -16.94
N MET A 12 2.70 -16.40 -18.11
CA MET A 12 3.34 -16.75 -19.37
C MET A 12 4.31 -15.64 -19.73
N LEU A 13 5.61 -15.91 -19.58
CA LEU A 13 6.63 -14.99 -20.03
C LEU A 13 6.66 -15.01 -21.57
N ALA A 14 6.35 -13.87 -22.18
CA ALA A 14 6.42 -13.72 -23.62
C ALA A 14 7.83 -14.06 -24.11
N GLY A 15 7.94 -15.16 -24.87
CA GLY A 15 9.13 -15.51 -25.63
C GLY A 15 9.01 -14.95 -27.04
N GLY A 16 10.13 -14.77 -27.74
CA GLY A 16 10.15 -14.43 -29.16
C GLY A 16 9.53 -15.55 -30.03
N ALA A 17 10.01 -15.72 -31.27
CA ALA A 17 9.44 -16.64 -32.27
C ALA A 17 9.30 -18.13 -31.83
N ALA A 18 9.81 -18.55 -30.67
CA ALA A 18 9.75 -19.89 -30.12
C ALA A 18 8.58 -20.17 -29.14
N GLY A 19 7.66 -19.22 -28.95
CA GLY A 19 6.51 -19.39 -28.04
C GLY A 19 6.81 -19.02 -26.58
N GLY A 20 5.74 -18.77 -25.81
CA GLY A 20 5.83 -18.29 -24.42
C GLY A 20 6.33 -19.37 -23.45
N ARG A 21 7.13 -18.96 -22.46
CA ARG A 21 7.63 -19.85 -21.39
C ARG A 21 6.70 -19.78 -20.19
N ALA A 22 6.23 -20.94 -19.72
CA ALA A 22 5.48 -21.03 -18.48
C ALA A 22 6.38 -20.69 -17.28
N CYS A 23 5.96 -19.69 -16.50
CA CYS A 23 6.61 -19.21 -15.30
C CYS A 23 5.58 -19.08 -14.16
N ALA A 24 6.07 -18.86 -12.94
CA ALA A 24 5.25 -18.50 -11.79
C ALA A 24 5.79 -17.23 -11.14
N ILE A 25 4.90 -16.34 -10.72
CA ILE A 25 5.21 -15.20 -9.87
C ILE A 25 4.92 -15.64 -8.44
N VAL A 26 5.93 -15.58 -7.57
CA VAL A 26 5.80 -15.87 -6.14
C VAL A 26 5.89 -14.56 -5.37
N MET A 27 4.87 -14.28 -4.57
CA MET A 27 4.77 -13.08 -3.75
C MET A 27 4.69 -13.50 -2.29
N ALA A 28 5.63 -13.00 -1.49
CA ALA A 28 5.67 -13.24 -0.06
C ALA A 28 5.19 -12.01 0.70
N ARG A 29 4.28 -12.23 1.63
CA ARG A 29 3.80 -11.23 2.58
C ARG A 29 4.15 -11.69 3.98
N ASP A 30 4.97 -10.90 4.65
CA ASP A 30 5.17 -11.03 6.08
C ASP A 30 4.11 -10.20 6.81
N PRO A 31 3.16 -10.82 7.53
CA PRO A 31 2.15 -10.10 8.29
C PRO A 31 2.75 -9.28 9.46
N GLU A 32 3.96 -9.58 9.91
CA GLU A 32 4.68 -8.82 10.94
C GLU A 32 5.57 -7.72 10.34
N ALA A 33 5.82 -7.73 9.03
CA ALA A 33 6.52 -6.66 8.35
C ALA A 33 5.59 -5.47 8.11
N VAL A 34 5.49 -4.59 9.12
CA VAL A 34 4.89 -3.27 8.96
C VAL A 34 5.89 -2.37 8.26
N THR A 35 5.87 -2.35 6.94
CA THR A 35 6.52 -1.25 6.20
C THR A 35 5.75 -0.97 4.93
N ALA A 36 4.64 -0.26 5.07
CA ALA A 36 4.22 0.64 4.01
C ALA A 36 5.38 1.61 3.79
N SER A 37 6.17 1.42 2.72
CA SER A 37 7.28 2.31 2.44
C SER A 37 6.72 3.67 2.05
N ALA A 38 7.12 4.72 2.77
CA ALA A 38 6.69 6.09 2.46
C ALA A 38 7.05 6.45 1.01
N ALA A 39 8.17 5.97 0.47
CA ALA A 39 8.55 6.19 -0.92
C ALA A 39 7.59 5.48 -1.90
N VAL A 40 7.17 4.26 -1.58
CA VAL A 40 6.20 3.51 -2.40
C VAL A 40 4.83 4.19 -2.38
N LEU A 41 4.35 4.63 -1.20
CA LEU A 41 3.07 5.35 -1.12
C LEU A 41 3.10 6.68 -1.88
N GLN A 42 4.22 7.40 -1.85
CA GLN A 42 4.40 8.61 -2.66
C GLN A 42 4.27 8.30 -4.16
N GLN A 43 4.90 7.21 -4.64
CA GLN A 43 4.84 6.85 -6.05
C GLN A 43 3.48 6.30 -6.49
N LEU A 44 2.83 5.48 -5.66
CA LEU A 44 1.56 4.84 -6.02
C LEU A 44 0.37 5.82 -6.00
N PHE A 45 0.39 6.79 -5.09
CA PHE A 45 -0.76 7.68 -4.85
C PHE A 45 -0.42 9.17 -4.95
N GLU A 46 0.76 9.50 -5.49
CA GLU A 46 1.24 10.89 -5.64
C GLU A 46 1.18 11.69 -4.33
N LEU A 47 1.46 11.01 -3.21
CA LEU A 47 1.49 11.66 -1.89
C LEU A 47 2.70 12.58 -1.79
N THR A 48 2.54 13.66 -1.04
CA THR A 48 3.68 14.46 -0.57
C THR A 48 4.42 13.70 0.54
N PRO A 49 5.66 14.08 0.89
CA PRO A 49 6.40 13.44 1.98
C PRO A 49 5.64 13.44 3.32
N ALA A 50 4.95 14.54 3.64
CA ALA A 50 4.16 14.64 4.87
C ALA A 50 2.92 13.72 4.86
N GLU A 51 2.21 13.65 3.73
CA GLU A 51 1.04 12.76 3.56
C GLU A 51 1.44 11.29 3.66
N ALA A 52 2.57 10.91 3.07
CA ALA A 52 3.11 9.56 3.16
C ALA A 52 3.55 9.21 4.58
N ALA A 53 4.22 10.13 5.29
CA ALA A 53 4.62 9.93 6.68
C ALA A 53 3.41 9.69 7.59
N VAL A 54 2.36 10.52 7.49
CA VAL A 54 1.11 10.35 8.24
C VAL A 54 0.46 9.00 7.92
N SER A 55 0.40 8.62 6.63
CA SER A 55 -0.20 7.35 6.19
C SER A 55 0.56 6.13 6.71
N CYS A 56 1.90 6.18 6.74
CA CYS A 56 2.73 5.10 7.27
C CYS A 56 2.55 4.95 8.78
N ALA A 57 2.53 6.05 9.52
CA ALA A 57 2.35 6.02 10.97
C ALA A 57 0.96 5.49 11.35
N LEU A 58 -0.08 5.89 10.61
CA LEU A 58 -1.43 5.34 10.76
C LEU A 58 -1.49 3.84 10.48
N ALA A 59 -0.86 3.38 9.40
CA ALA A 59 -0.78 1.96 9.07
C ALA A 59 -0.03 1.16 10.15
N ALA A 60 0.97 1.77 10.78
CA ALA A 60 1.67 1.21 11.93
C ALA A 60 0.89 1.24 13.26
N GLY A 61 -0.34 1.78 13.25
CA GLY A 61 -1.22 1.79 14.42
C GLY A 61 -1.05 3.01 15.34
N ALA A 62 -0.29 4.03 14.94
CA ALA A 62 -0.18 5.26 15.72
C ALA A 62 -1.52 6.03 15.75
N SER A 63 -1.82 6.66 16.89
CA SER A 63 -2.97 7.57 16.99
C SER A 63 -2.69 8.90 16.29
N LEU A 64 -3.73 9.71 16.04
CA LEU A 64 -3.54 11.04 15.44
C LEU A 64 -2.76 11.97 16.38
N GLU A 65 -2.94 11.78 17.68
CA GLU A 65 -2.24 12.48 18.75
C GLU A 65 -0.76 12.14 18.74
N ASP A 66 -0.39 10.86 18.60
CA ASP A 66 1.01 10.42 18.50
C ASP A 66 1.69 11.01 17.26
N ILE A 67 0.99 11.01 16.12
CA ILE A 67 1.51 11.55 14.85
C ILE A 67 1.72 13.05 14.95
N ALA A 68 0.77 13.76 15.56
CA ALA A 68 0.84 15.19 15.80
C ALA A 68 2.03 15.55 16.69
N ALA A 69 2.21 14.82 17.80
CA ALA A 69 3.33 15.00 18.72
C ALA A 69 4.67 14.71 18.03
N ALA A 70 4.80 13.58 17.33
CA ALA A 70 6.02 13.19 16.63
C ALA A 70 6.41 14.17 15.52
N SER A 71 5.43 14.80 14.87
CA SER A 71 5.65 15.74 13.77
C SER A 71 5.66 17.21 14.22
N SER A 72 5.51 17.48 15.52
CA SER A 72 5.41 18.85 16.08
C SER A 72 4.34 19.72 15.40
N VAL A 73 3.19 19.14 15.07
CA VAL A 73 2.04 19.83 14.46
C VAL A 73 0.77 19.60 15.28
N SER A 74 -0.29 20.36 15.00
CA SER A 74 -1.59 20.12 15.64
C SER A 74 -2.27 18.87 15.08
N VAL A 75 -3.12 18.22 15.88
CA VAL A 75 -4.00 17.13 15.42
C VAL A 75 -4.88 17.59 14.24
N ASN A 76 -5.27 18.87 14.19
CA ASN A 76 -6.03 19.43 13.07
C ASN A 76 -5.22 19.48 11.77
N THR A 77 -3.91 19.73 11.87
CA THR A 77 -2.98 19.67 10.74
C THR A 77 -2.87 18.23 10.22
N VAL A 78 -2.76 17.25 11.10
CA VAL A 78 -2.77 15.82 10.73
C VAL A 78 -4.08 15.44 10.03
N LYS A 79 -5.23 15.88 10.55
CA LYS A 79 -6.54 15.68 9.91
C LYS A 79 -6.62 16.32 8.52
N THR A 80 -6.00 17.49 8.34
CA THR A 80 -5.92 18.14 7.03
C THR A 80 -5.11 17.30 6.04
N HIS A 81 -3.96 16.74 6.46
CA HIS A 81 -3.20 15.81 5.61
C HIS A 81 -4.02 14.58 5.26
N LEU A 82 -4.70 13.98 6.24
CA LEU A 82 -5.60 12.83 6.02
C LEU A 82 -6.69 13.12 4.99
N HIS A 83 -7.33 14.29 5.06
CA HIS A 83 -8.37 14.66 4.10
C HIS A 83 -7.82 14.73 2.65
N ARG A 84 -6.60 15.22 2.47
CA ARG A 84 -5.94 15.22 1.15
C ARG A 84 -5.59 13.81 0.69
N VAL A 85 -5.08 12.98 1.60
CA VAL A 85 -4.77 11.57 1.32
C VAL A 85 -6.02 10.81 0.89
N TYR A 86 -7.16 11.02 1.55
CA TYR A 86 -8.44 10.41 1.17
C TYR A 86 -8.82 10.72 -0.28
N GLY A 87 -8.67 11.98 -0.70
CA GLY A 87 -8.87 12.37 -2.09
C GLY A 87 -7.94 11.64 -3.06
N LYS A 88 -6.64 11.56 -2.74
CA LYS A 88 -5.62 10.93 -3.60
C LYS A 88 -5.71 9.40 -3.66
N THR A 89 -6.20 8.78 -2.60
CA THR A 89 -6.30 7.31 -2.47
C THR A 89 -7.70 6.79 -2.78
N SER A 90 -8.65 7.67 -3.13
CA SER A 90 -10.07 7.33 -3.29
C SER A 90 -10.67 6.62 -2.07
N THR A 91 -10.23 6.97 -0.87
CA THR A 91 -10.77 6.46 0.40
C THR A 91 -11.56 7.54 1.11
N ARG A 92 -12.39 7.17 2.09
CA ARG A 92 -13.23 8.11 2.85
C ARG A 92 -13.04 8.00 4.36
N ARG A 93 -12.43 6.91 4.83
CA ARG A 93 -12.30 6.60 6.26
C ARG A 93 -10.89 6.11 6.57
N GLN A 94 -10.42 6.35 7.80
CA GLN A 94 -9.11 5.91 8.27
C GLN A 94 -8.93 4.39 8.10
N GLY A 95 -9.95 3.60 8.45
CA GLY A 95 -9.92 2.15 8.27
C GLY A 95 -9.81 1.70 6.81
N GLU A 96 -10.41 2.44 5.87
CA GLU A 96 -10.28 2.16 4.43
C GLU A 96 -8.88 2.45 3.93
N LEU A 97 -8.27 3.56 4.37
CA LEU A 97 -6.88 3.88 4.06
C LEU A 97 -5.91 2.84 4.61
N ILE A 98 -6.08 2.44 5.88
CA ILE A 98 -5.27 1.39 6.50
C ILE A 98 -5.45 0.06 5.76
N ALA A 99 -6.69 -0.29 5.42
CA ALA A 99 -6.99 -1.50 4.66
C ALA A 99 -6.40 -1.44 3.24
N LEU A 100 -6.37 -0.27 2.57
CA LEU A 100 -5.74 -0.10 1.27
C LEU A 100 -4.22 -0.30 1.36
N ILE A 101 -3.58 0.32 2.36
CA ILE A 101 -2.13 0.25 2.59
C ILE A 101 -1.69 -1.18 2.93
N HIS A 102 -2.45 -1.89 3.77
CA HIS A 102 -2.18 -3.29 4.09
C HIS A 102 -2.69 -4.26 3.01
N GLY A 103 -3.69 -3.85 2.24
CA GLY A 103 -4.47 -4.68 1.32
C GLY A 103 -3.88 -4.83 -0.07
N SER A 104 -2.62 -4.43 -0.30
CA SER A 104 -1.89 -4.65 -1.56
C SER A 104 -1.56 -6.14 -1.81
N THR A 105 -2.58 -6.98 -1.85
CA THR A 105 -2.66 -8.28 -2.53
C THR A 105 -3.82 -8.32 -3.52
N ALA A 106 -4.87 -7.49 -3.33
CA ALA A 106 -6.01 -7.44 -4.25
C ALA A 106 -5.65 -6.85 -5.63
N THR A 107 -4.54 -6.11 -5.74
CA THR A 107 -4.06 -5.48 -7.00
C THR A 107 -3.15 -6.40 -7.83
N LEU A 108 -2.83 -7.63 -7.37
CA LEU A 108 -1.89 -8.52 -8.07
C LEU A 108 -2.56 -9.53 -9.00
N LEU A 109 -3.88 -9.50 -9.10
CA LEU A 109 -4.52 -9.92 -10.35
C LEU A 109 -4.44 -8.72 -11.29
N PRO A 110 -3.64 -8.74 -12.37
CA PRO A 110 -3.85 -7.75 -13.42
C PRO A 110 -5.33 -7.79 -13.81
N PRO A 111 -6.00 -6.67 -14.10
CA PRO A 111 -7.23 -6.73 -14.88
C PRO A 111 -6.84 -7.43 -16.18
N HIS A 112 -7.07 -8.74 -16.25
CA HIS A 112 -6.98 -9.46 -17.49
C HIS A 112 -8.02 -8.81 -18.38
N SER A 113 -7.57 -8.14 -19.44
CA SER A 113 -8.41 -7.88 -20.60
C SER A 113 -8.89 -9.24 -21.09
N VAL A 114 -10.08 -9.63 -20.67
CA VAL A 114 -10.83 -10.71 -21.30
C VAL A 114 -11.41 -10.10 -22.56
N GLY A 115 -10.80 -10.40 -23.70
CA GLY A 115 -11.25 -9.99 -25.04
C GLY A 115 -10.59 -8.74 -25.55
#